data_AF-A0AAD9YBE1-F1
#
_entry.id   AF-A0AAD9YBE1-F1
#
_cell.length_a   1.000
_cell.length_b   1.000
_cell.length_c   1.000
_cell.angle_alpha   90.00
_cell.angle_beta   90.00
_cell.angle_gamma   90.00
#
_symmetry.space_group_name_H-M   'P 1'
#
loop_
_entity.id
_entity.type
_entity.pdbx_description
1 polymer ?
#
loop_
_entity_poly.entity_id
_entity_poly.type
_entity_poly.pdbx_seq_one_letter_code
_entity_poly.pdbx_strand_id
1 'polypeptide(L)'
;MHQDIALRNLLVNPWTDNILLFDFDFIGRIRDIGYFSERDDVKGVIFTMYEIITLNIHFSSVPYDQQNPAEVQRLEEWPQHPDVRLDRPVSDYRSVLNEWVSRRENGRRISVYTEAQEPIDWPQLGDPPKRHSSLVLKVTPLP
;
A
#
# COMPACT_ATOMS: atom_id res chain seq x y z
N MET A 1 -7.18 4.92 -3.87
CA MET A 1 -6.37 4.22 -2.85
C MET A 1 -5.35 3.40 -3.59
N HIS A 2 -4.08 3.40 -3.17
CA HIS A 2 -2.99 2.70 -3.83
C HIS A 2 -3.05 1.19 -3.57
N GLN A 3 -3.38 0.80 -2.33
CA GLN A 3 -3.56 -0.59 -1.87
C GLN A 3 -2.29 -1.45 -1.90
N ASP A 4 -1.14 -0.82 -2.08
CA ASP A 4 0.17 -1.47 -2.03
C ASP A 4 1.29 -0.48 -1.65
N ILE A 5 1.04 0.34 -0.63
CA ILE A 5 2.09 1.18 -0.05
C ILE A 5 3.09 0.25 0.66
N ALA A 6 4.30 0.17 0.11
CA ALA A 6 5.39 -0.65 0.61
C ALA A 6 6.73 -0.02 0.28
N LEU A 7 7.80 -0.40 1.01
CA LEU A 7 9.15 0.12 0.80
C LEU A 7 9.64 -0.02 -0.65
N ARG A 8 9.32 -1.15 -1.30
CA ARG A 8 9.68 -1.43 -2.71
C ARG A 8 9.05 -0.48 -3.72
N ASN A 9 7.96 0.21 -3.35
CA ASN A 9 7.18 1.09 -4.22
C ASN A 9 7.50 2.58 -4.00
N LEU A 10 8.58 2.88 -3.27
CA LEU A 10 9.08 4.23 -3.04
C LEU A 10 10.40 4.46 -3.76
N LEU A 11 10.50 5.58 -4.49
CA LEU A 11 11.73 6.09 -5.08
C LEU A 11 12.14 7.36 -4.35
N VAL A 12 13.40 7.45 -3.96
CA VAL A 12 13.96 8.66 -3.33
C VAL A 12 14.88 9.34 -4.34
N ASN A 13 14.63 10.63 -4.61
CA ASN A 13 15.56 11.45 -5.37
C ASN A 13 16.68 11.94 -4.44
N PRO A 14 17.95 11.53 -4.66
CA PRO A 14 19.04 11.85 -3.73
C PRO A 14 19.47 13.33 -3.74
N TRP A 15 19.04 14.11 -4.73
CA TRP A 15 19.40 15.53 -4.85
C TRP A 15 18.33 16.47 -4.31
N THR A 16 17.07 16.06 -4.38
CA THR A 16 15.93 16.90 -3.95
C THR A 16 15.27 16.39 -2.67
N ASP A 17 15.64 15.20 -2.20
CA ASP A 17 15.01 14.50 -1.08
C ASP A 17 13.49 14.26 -1.30
N ASN A 18 13.07 14.24 -2.58
CA ASN A 18 11.68 13.99 -2.92
C ASN A 18 11.44 12.49 -2.94
N ILE A 19 10.29 12.08 -2.39
CA ILE A 19 9.79 10.72 -2.46
C ILE A 19 8.74 10.64 -3.57
N LEU A 20 8.88 9.66 -4.46
CA LEU A 20 7.91 9.33 -5.49
C LEU A 20 7.33 7.95 -5.20
N LEU A 21 6.01 7.86 -5.29
CA LEU A 21 5.26 6.61 -5.21
C LEU A 21 4.99 6.09 -6.63
N PHE A 22 5.22 4.81 -6.87
CA PHE A 22 4.96 4.14 -8.15
C PHE A 22 4.32 2.76 -7.92
N ASP A 23 4.05 2.03 -9.01
CA ASP A 23 3.40 0.71 -9.01
C ASP A 23 1.91 0.76 -8.61
N PHE A 24 1.11 1.36 -9.50
CA PHE A 24 -0.32 1.57 -9.31
C PHE A 24 -1.17 0.37 -9.77
N ASP A 25 -0.60 -0.83 -9.90
CA ASP A 25 -1.31 -2.02 -10.43
C ASP A 25 -2.48 -2.47 -9.53
N PHE A 26 -2.47 -2.07 -8.25
CA PHE A 26 -3.53 -2.39 -7.27
C PHE A 26 -4.45 -1.20 -6.95
N ILE A 27 -4.45 -0.12 -7.73
CA ILE A 27 -5.32 1.02 -7.41
C ILE A 27 -6.79 0.63 -7.35
N GLY A 28 -7.49 1.23 -6.38
CA GLY A 28 -8.93 1.10 -6.23
C GLY A 28 -9.59 2.43 -5.93
N ARG A 29 -10.79 2.63 -6.47
CA ARG A 29 -11.68 3.73 -6.10
C ARG A 29 -12.35 3.40 -4.77
N ILE A 30 -12.22 4.28 -3.78
CA ILE A 30 -12.76 4.04 -2.43
C ILE A 30 -14.25 3.68 -2.52
N ARG A 31 -14.60 2.47 -1.99
CA ARG A 31 -15.93 1.84 -2.04
C ARG A 31 -16.51 1.58 -3.44
N ASP A 32 -15.66 1.43 -4.45
CA ASP A 32 -16.05 1.19 -5.84
C ASP A 32 -15.07 0.18 -6.49
N ILE A 33 -14.90 0.23 -7.82
CA ILE A 33 -14.06 -0.68 -8.60
C ILE A 33 -12.63 -0.79 -8.03
N GLY A 34 -12.18 -2.03 -7.87
CA GLY A 34 -10.82 -2.38 -7.47
C GLY A 34 -10.53 -2.20 -5.98
N TYR A 35 -11.48 -1.75 -5.16
CA TYR A 35 -11.26 -1.49 -3.74
C TYR A 35 -11.39 -2.75 -2.86
N PHE A 36 -10.36 -3.00 -2.07
CA PHE A 36 -10.27 -4.03 -1.05
C PHE A 36 -10.06 -3.35 0.31
N SER A 37 -11.01 -3.51 1.24
CA SER A 37 -10.95 -2.87 2.56
C SER A 37 -9.74 -3.31 3.38
N GLU A 38 -9.21 -4.49 3.11
CA GLU A 38 -8.07 -5.08 3.80
C GLU A 38 -6.75 -4.44 3.34
N ARG A 39 -6.73 -3.70 2.22
CA ARG A 39 -5.52 -3.07 1.66
C ARG A 39 -5.51 -1.57 1.90
N ASP A 40 -5.69 -1.18 3.15
CA ASP A 40 -5.70 0.21 3.57
C ASP A 40 -4.31 0.88 3.49
N ASP A 41 -4.23 2.07 2.87
CA ASP A 41 -2.97 2.79 2.67
C ASP A 41 -2.37 3.33 3.99
N VAL A 42 -3.19 3.63 5.01
CA VAL A 42 -2.67 4.06 6.33
C VAL A 42 -1.93 2.89 6.98
N LYS A 43 -2.52 1.70 6.94
CA LYS A 43 -1.87 0.47 7.38
C LYS A 43 -0.54 0.22 6.63
N GLY A 44 -0.53 0.41 5.31
CA GLY A 44 0.70 0.27 4.50
C GLY A 44 1.82 1.25 4.91
N VAL A 45 1.49 2.51 5.21
CA VAL A 45 2.46 3.50 5.71
C VAL A 45 3.05 3.07 7.05
N ILE A 46 2.24 2.55 7.98
CA ILE A 46 2.71 2.10 9.30
C ILE A 46 3.74 0.97 9.15
N PHE A 47 3.44 -0.04 8.33
CA PHE A 47 4.37 -1.14 8.09
C PHE A 47 5.63 -0.66 7.34
N THR A 48 5.49 0.20 6.34
CA THR A 48 6.63 0.74 5.59
C THR A 48 7.59 1.51 6.49
N MET A 49 7.08 2.33 7.42
CA MET A 49 7.93 3.04 8.39
C MET A 49 8.68 2.09 9.31
N TYR A 50 8.02 1.02 9.77
CA TYR A 50 8.67 -0.02 10.57
C TYR A 50 9.78 -0.73 9.77
N GLU A 51 9.50 -1.09 8.52
CA GLU A 51 10.46 -1.72 7.62
C GLU A 51 11.68 -0.84 7.35
N ILE A 52 11.51 0.46 7.08
CA ILE A 52 12.63 1.37 6.82
C ILE A 52 13.60 1.41 8.01
N ILE A 53 13.06 1.45 9.23
CA ILE A 53 13.86 1.61 10.46
C ILE A 53 14.52 0.28 10.87
N THR A 54 13.80 -0.82 10.73
CA THR A 54 14.20 -2.13 11.29
C THR A 54 14.74 -3.11 10.24
N LEU A 55 14.54 -2.81 8.96
CA LEU A 55 14.70 -3.73 7.81
C LEU A 55 13.96 -5.07 7.97
N ASN A 56 12.94 -5.12 8.85
CA ASN A 56 12.17 -6.31 9.14
C ASN A 56 10.78 -6.25 8.49
N ILE A 57 10.53 -7.17 7.55
CA ILE A 57 9.29 -7.27 6.78
C ILE A 57 8.25 -8.21 7.39
N HIS A 58 8.47 -8.73 8.62
CA HIS A 58 7.62 -9.76 9.21
C HIS A 58 6.14 -9.38 9.20
N PHE A 59 5.81 -8.17 9.66
CA PHE A 59 4.42 -7.72 9.76
C PHE A 59 3.74 -7.49 8.41
N SER A 60 4.48 -7.03 7.39
CA SER A 60 3.91 -6.81 6.05
C SER A 60 3.84 -8.08 5.21
N SER A 61 4.64 -9.11 5.55
CA SER A 61 4.58 -10.42 4.91
C SER A 61 3.35 -11.24 5.30
N VAL A 62 2.67 -10.87 6.40
CA VAL A 62 1.39 -11.46 6.82
C VAL A 62 0.32 -11.16 5.76
N PRO A 63 -0.58 -12.10 5.43
CA PRO A 63 -1.71 -11.86 4.54
C PRO A 63 -2.51 -10.61 4.94
N TYR A 64 -2.95 -9.81 3.95
CA TYR A 64 -3.55 -8.49 4.19
C TYR A 64 -4.75 -8.50 5.15
N ASP A 65 -5.56 -9.56 5.12
CA ASP A 65 -6.73 -9.78 5.98
C ASP A 65 -6.37 -10.11 7.43
N GLN A 66 -5.14 -10.55 7.68
CA GLN A 66 -4.61 -10.92 9.00
C GLN A 66 -3.69 -9.86 9.60
N GLN A 67 -3.24 -8.90 8.80
CA GLN A 67 -2.38 -7.82 9.25
C GLN A 67 -3.08 -6.90 10.26
N ASN A 68 -2.40 -6.61 11.38
CA ASN A 68 -2.88 -5.70 12.39
C ASN A 68 -1.86 -4.57 12.66
N PRO A 69 -2.09 -3.33 12.19
CA PRO A 69 -1.14 -2.23 12.40
C PRO A 69 -0.94 -1.86 13.88
N ALA A 70 -1.86 -2.25 14.76
CA ALA A 70 -1.72 -2.01 16.19
C ALA A 70 -0.61 -2.86 16.83
N GLU A 71 -0.21 -3.98 16.22
CA GLU A 71 0.91 -4.79 16.69
C GLU A 71 2.24 -4.03 16.58
N VAL A 72 2.43 -3.29 15.48
CA VAL A 72 3.62 -2.45 15.27
C VAL A 72 3.58 -1.18 16.11
N GLN A 73 2.42 -0.53 16.20
CA GLN A 73 2.29 0.73 16.95
C GLN A 73 2.46 0.56 18.46
N ARG A 74 2.02 -0.58 19.02
CA ARG A 74 2.11 -0.87 20.47
C ARG A 74 3.48 -1.35 20.95
N LEU A 75 4.42 -1.68 20.05
CA LEU A 75 5.78 -2.03 20.45
C LEU A 75 6.37 -0.89 21.28
N GLU A 76 6.98 -1.18 22.42
CA GLU A 76 7.58 -0.13 23.25
C GLU A 76 8.74 0.54 22.53
N GLU A 77 9.55 -0.25 21.82
CA GLU A 77 10.68 0.21 21.03
C GLU A 77 10.68 -0.47 19.66
N TRP A 78 11.18 0.23 18.62
CA TRP A 78 11.49 -0.40 17.34
C TRP A 78 13.01 -0.61 17.28
N PRO A 79 13.48 -1.86 17.07
CA PRO A 79 14.91 -2.14 17.01
C PRO A 79 15.49 -1.58 15.71
N GLN A 80 16.15 -0.43 15.78
CA GLN A 80 16.83 0.15 14.62
C GLN A 80 17.88 -0.83 14.10
N HIS A 81 17.85 -1.09 12.79
CA HIS A 81 18.84 -1.95 12.15
C HIS A 81 20.22 -1.26 12.15
N PRO A 82 21.34 -1.99 12.38
CA PRO A 82 22.69 -1.39 12.40
C PRO A 82 23.08 -0.63 11.12
N ASP A 83 22.55 -1.05 9.97
CA ASP A 83 22.83 -0.41 8.68
C ASP A 83 21.96 0.82 8.39
N VAL A 84 20.93 1.07 9.20
CA VAL A 84 20.03 2.22 9.06
C VAL A 84 20.62 3.40 9.82
N ARG A 85 20.77 4.53 9.14
CA ARG A 85 21.25 5.79 9.72
C ARG A 85 20.09 6.79 9.78
N LEU A 86 19.70 7.15 10.99
CA LEU A 86 18.67 8.14 11.25
C LEU A 86 19.33 9.43 11.76
N ASP A 87 18.79 10.58 11.35
CA ASP A 87 19.23 11.89 11.84
C ASP A 87 18.59 12.25 13.19
N ARG A 88 17.59 11.46 13.62
CA ARG A 88 16.87 11.58 14.89
C ARG A 88 16.71 10.22 15.56
N PRO A 89 16.39 10.18 16.87
CA PRO A 89 16.00 8.94 17.53
C PRO A 89 14.74 8.33 16.91
N VAL A 90 14.62 7.00 16.96
CA VAL A 90 13.43 6.25 16.50
C VAL A 90 12.12 6.80 17.10
N SER A 91 12.16 7.26 18.35
CA SER A 91 11.00 7.84 19.04
C SER A 91 10.40 9.05 18.33
N ASP A 92 11.22 9.85 17.66
CA ASP A 92 10.76 11.07 16.99
C ASP A 92 9.92 10.70 15.76
N TYR A 93 10.40 9.77 14.92
CA TYR A 93 9.64 9.27 13.76
C TYR A 93 8.35 8.58 14.18
N ARG A 94 8.39 7.78 15.26
CA ARG A 94 7.20 7.10 15.79
C ARG A 94 6.17 8.11 16.30
N SER A 95 6.60 9.18 16.95
CA SER A 95 5.72 10.24 17.43
C SER A 95 5.01 10.92 16.26
N VAL A 96 5.76 11.28 15.21
CA VAL A 96 5.19 11.88 13.98
C VAL A 96 4.21 10.92 13.29
N LEU A 97 4.56 9.64 13.17
CA LEU A 97 3.68 8.63 12.58
C LEU A 97 2.38 8.49 13.38
N ASN A 98 2.47 8.33 14.70
CA ASN A 98 1.29 8.15 15.56
C ASN A 98 0.39 9.39 15.54
N GLU A 99 0.95 10.59 15.54
CA GLU A 99 0.18 11.82 15.39
C GLU A 99 -0.53 11.87 14.03
N TRP A 100 0.17 11.53 12.95
CA TRP A 100 -0.41 11.48 11.61
C TRP A 100 -1.53 10.44 11.47
N VAL A 101 -1.34 9.25 12.04
CA VAL A 101 -2.37 8.19 12.09
C VAL A 101 -3.59 8.70 12.86
N SER A 102 -3.39 9.25 14.06
CA SER A 102 -4.46 9.80 14.89
C SER A 102 -5.27 10.89 14.18
N ARG A 103 -4.61 11.80 13.45
CA ARG A 103 -5.28 12.83 12.65
C ARG A 103 -6.16 12.23 11.54
N ARG A 104 -5.75 11.12 10.92
CA ARG A 104 -6.55 10.42 9.90
C ARG A 104 -7.70 9.62 10.49
N GLU A 105 -7.50 9.01 11.65
CA GLU A 105 -8.53 8.24 12.33
C GLU A 105 -9.67 9.13 12.85
N ASN A 106 -9.32 10.31 13.38
CA ASN A 106 -10.24 11.28 13.98
C ASN A 106 -10.72 12.37 13.01
N GLY A 107 -10.07 12.51 11.85
CA GLY A 107 -10.45 13.47 10.82
C GLY A 107 -11.64 13.02 9.97
N ARG A 108 -12.00 13.85 8.97
CA ARG A 108 -13.02 13.48 7.98
C ARG A 108 -12.53 12.26 7.20
N ARG A 109 -13.25 11.15 7.32
CA ARG A 109 -13.00 9.95 6.51
C ARG A 109 -13.69 10.09 5.16
N ILE A 110 -12.94 9.84 4.09
CA ILE A 110 -13.48 9.74 2.73
C ILE A 110 -14.21 8.42 2.65
N SER A 111 -15.54 8.47 2.55
CA SER A 111 -16.40 7.29 2.51
C SER A 111 -16.65 6.79 1.09
N VAL A 112 -16.54 7.68 0.09
CA VAL A 112 -16.64 7.37 -1.33
C VAL A 112 -15.63 8.20 -2.10
N TYR A 113 -15.14 7.68 -3.24
CA TYR A 113 -14.06 8.33 -4.01
C TYR A 113 -14.37 9.78 -4.42
N THR A 114 -15.64 10.15 -4.59
CA THR A 114 -16.07 11.52 -4.97
C THR A 114 -15.90 12.54 -3.85
N GLU A 115 -15.67 12.11 -2.61
CA GLU A 115 -15.38 13.01 -1.49
C GLU A 115 -13.90 13.38 -1.36
N ALA A 116 -13.03 12.80 -2.19
CA ALA A 116 -11.63 13.20 -2.25
C ALA A 116 -11.51 14.67 -2.70
N GLN A 117 -10.44 15.35 -2.28
CA GLN A 117 -10.20 16.76 -2.64
C GLN A 117 -10.09 16.94 -4.16
N GLU A 118 -9.43 15.99 -4.83
CA GLU A 118 -9.27 15.93 -6.28
C GLU A 118 -9.68 14.52 -6.74
N PRO A 119 -10.98 14.24 -6.92
CA PRO A 119 -11.44 12.94 -7.36
C PRO A 119 -11.01 12.71 -8.81
N ILE A 120 -10.46 11.54 -9.10
CA ILE A 120 -10.00 11.19 -10.44
C ILE A 120 -11.12 10.48 -11.20
N ASP A 121 -11.51 11.06 -12.33
CA ASP A 121 -12.32 10.39 -13.33
C ASP A 121 -11.49 9.32 -14.04
N TRP A 122 -11.87 8.06 -13.82
CA TRP A 122 -11.25 6.93 -14.48
C TRP A 122 -11.80 6.89 -15.91
N PRO A 123 -10.94 6.56 -16.89
CA PRO A 123 -11.42 6.33 -18.25
C PRO A 123 -12.47 5.22 -18.20
N GLN A 124 -13.50 5.34 -19.03
CA GLN A 124 -14.43 4.23 -19.23
C GLN A 124 -13.65 3.07 -19.83
N LEU A 125 -13.48 2.00 -19.06
CA LEU A 125 -12.96 0.75 -19.57
C LEU A 125 -14.00 0.20 -20.53
N GLY A 126 -13.62 0.02 -21.80
CA GLY A 126 -14.48 -0.62 -22.78
C GLY A 126 -14.83 -2.05 -22.36
N ASP A 127 -15.78 -2.66 -23.07
CA ASP A 127 -16.14 -4.05 -22.82
C ASP A 127 -14.89 -4.94 -22.85
N PRO A 128 -14.74 -5.89 -21.92
CA PRO A 128 -13.63 -6.83 -21.96
C PRO A 128 -13.61 -7.55 -23.31
N PRO A 129 -12.42 -7.86 -23.87
CA PRO A 129 -12.32 -8.60 -25.12
C PRO A 129 -13.20 -9.84 -25.06
N LYS A 130 -14.06 -10.04 -26.06
CA LYS A 130 -14.88 -11.24 -26.15
C LYS A 130 -13.92 -12.44 -26.10
N ARG A 131 -14.06 -13.29 -25.08
CA ARG A 131 -13.32 -14.56 -25.01
C ARG A 131 -13.59 -15.30 -26.31
N HIS A 132 -12.58 -15.46 -27.16
CA HIS A 132 -12.65 -16.44 -28.23
C HIS A 132 -12.62 -17.82 -27.57
N SER A 133 -13.79 -18.45 -27.49
CA SER A 133 -13.95 -19.81 -27.01
C SER A 133 -13.11 -20.76 -27.86
N SER A 134 -12.14 -21.39 -27.21
CA SER A 134 -11.57 -22.71 -27.52
C SER A 134 -11.01 -22.92 -28.93
N LEU A 135 -9.67 -22.92 -29.04
CA LEU A 135 -8.96 -23.77 -30.00
C LEU A 135 -9.35 -25.23 -29.72
N VAL A 136 -10.28 -25.76 -30.50
CA VAL A 136 -10.52 -27.21 -30.55
C VAL A 136 -9.30 -27.82 -31.21
N LEU A 137 -8.40 -28.40 -30.39
CA LEU A 137 -7.36 -29.30 -30.89
C LEU A 137 -8.06 -30.50 -31.54
N LYS A 138 -8.20 -30.47 -32.87
CA LYS A 138 -8.54 -31.66 -33.64
C LYS A 138 -7.34 -32.60 -33.56
N VAL A 139 -7.43 -33.59 -32.67
CA VAL A 139 -6.53 -34.74 -32.69
C VAL A 139 -6.96 -35.60 -33.87
N THR A 140 -6.23 -35.52 -34.98
CA THR A 140 -6.28 -36.53 -36.05
C THR A 140 -5.48 -37.76 -35.60
N PRO A 141 -6.05 -38.98 -35.61
CA PRO A 141 -5.26 -40.18 -35.38
C PRO A 141 -4.35 -40.45 -36.58
N LEU A 142 -3.11 -40.84 -36.29
CA LEU A 142 -2.11 -41.23 -37.30
C LEU A 142 -2.43 -42.62 -37.87
N PRO A 143 -2.00 -42.90 -39.12
CA PRO A 143 -2.35 -44.11 -39.88
C PRO A 143 -1.76 -45.40 -39.30
#